data_AF-A0A452QKU3-F1
#
_entry.id   AF-A0A452QKU3-F1
#
_cell.length_a   1.000
_cell.length_b   1.000
_cell.length_c   1.000
_cell.angle_alpha   90.00
_cell.angle_beta   90.00
_cell.angle_gamma   90.00
#
_symmetry.space_group_name_H-M   'P 1'
#
loop_
_entity.id
_entity.type
_entity.pdbx_description
1 polymer ?
#
loop_
_entity_poly.entity_id
_entity_poly.type
_entity_poly.pdbx_seq_one_letter_code
_entity_poly.pdbx_strand_id
1 'polypeptide(L)'
;MATVLHFYVHPSGHERAASGHTRRKLQGKLPELQGVKTELCYNVNWTAKSLPSAEEVKKLTWLFGCPLLLGDVAQKSWLHPDSNDLLLEVGPRLNFSTPASTNVVSVCRAAGLRAVDRVETTRRETGTGSWL
;
A
#
# COMPACT_ATOMS: atom_id res chain seq x y z
N MET A 1 6.50 -15.58 15.91
CA MET A 1 5.24 -15.50 15.15
C MET A 1 5.51 -14.58 13.98
N ALA A 2 5.09 -14.94 12.76
CA ALA A 2 5.25 -14.05 11.62
C ALA A 2 4.31 -12.84 11.80
N THR A 3 4.85 -11.63 11.65
CA THR A 3 4.10 -10.38 11.77
C THR A 3 4.00 -9.73 10.40
N VAL A 4 2.82 -9.28 10.01
CA VAL A 4 2.67 -8.48 8.79
C VAL A 4 2.79 -7.01 9.15
N LEU A 5 3.76 -6.34 8.54
CA LEU A 5 3.94 -4.90 8.65
C LEU A 5 3.29 -4.23 7.44
N HIS A 6 2.68 -3.07 7.66
CA HIS A 6 2.02 -2.31 6.61
C HIS A 6 2.75 -0.98 6.40
N PHE A 7 3.13 -0.74 5.15
CA PHE A 7 3.68 0.55 4.70
C PHE A 7 2.78 1.09 3.61
N TYR A 8 2.03 2.12 3.94
CA TYR A 8 1.16 2.81 3.03
C TYR A 8 1.98 3.79 2.21
N VAL A 9 1.70 3.91 0.91
CA VAL A 9 2.33 4.92 0.03
C VAL A 9 1.27 5.78 -0.65
N HIS A 10 1.46 7.10 -0.56
CA HIS A 10 0.60 8.03 -1.27
C HIS A 10 0.91 7.95 -2.78
N PRO A 11 -0.09 7.81 -3.66
CA PRO A 11 0.15 7.74 -5.09
C PRO A 11 0.85 9.02 -5.57
N SER A 12 2.05 8.87 -6.10
CA SER A 12 2.78 9.96 -6.77
C SER A 12 2.33 10.09 -8.24
N GLY A 13 2.80 11.12 -8.95
CA GLY A 13 2.19 11.63 -10.20
C GLY A 13 1.70 10.60 -11.22
N HIS A 14 2.46 9.53 -11.50
CA HIS A 14 2.08 8.52 -12.49
C HIS A 14 0.87 7.66 -12.04
N GLU A 15 0.78 7.31 -10.76
CA GLU A 15 -0.35 6.55 -10.23
C GLU A 15 -1.63 7.39 -10.11
N ARG A 16 -1.49 8.71 -9.91
CA ARG A 16 -2.62 9.64 -9.90
C ARG A 16 -3.36 9.64 -11.24
N ALA A 17 -2.66 9.44 -12.35
CA ALA A 17 -3.26 9.29 -13.67
C ALA A 17 -4.10 8.01 -13.79
N ALA A 18 -3.62 6.88 -13.24
CA ALA A 18 -4.36 5.62 -13.20
C ALA A 18 -5.63 5.74 -12.32
N SER A 19 -5.53 6.40 -11.17
CA SER A 19 -6.70 6.72 -10.31
C SER A 19 -7.71 7.60 -11.03
N GLY A 20 -7.26 8.53 -11.89
CA GLY A 20 -8.14 9.35 -12.72
C GLY A 20 -8.98 8.53 -13.71
N HIS A 21 -8.40 7.51 -14.34
CA HIS A 21 -9.13 6.61 -15.22
C HIS A 21 -10.13 5.73 -14.44
N THR A 22 -9.72 5.15 -13.30
CA THR A 22 -10.62 4.35 -12.45
C THR A 22 -11.81 5.18 -11.97
N ARG A 23 -11.58 6.42 -11.50
CA ARG A 23 -12.65 7.34 -11.12
C ARG A 23 -13.64 7.59 -12.25
N ARG A 24 -13.16 7.86 -13.47
CA ARG A 24 -14.03 8.09 -14.64
C ARG A 24 -14.92 6.89 -14.95
N LYS A 25 -14.37 5.67 -14.86
CA LYS A 25 -15.16 4.45 -15.06
C LYS A 25 -16.18 4.22 -13.96
N LEU A 26 -15.82 4.51 -12.70
CA LEU A 26 -16.71 4.35 -11.56
C LEU A 26 -17.83 5.40 -11.56
N GLN A 27 -17.55 6.66 -11.91
CA GLN A 27 -18.56 7.71 -12.01
C GLN A 27 -19.66 7.40 -13.03
N GLY A 28 -19.33 6.72 -14.13
CA GLY A 28 -20.33 6.27 -15.10
C GLY A 28 -21.28 5.19 -14.56
N LYS A 29 -20.93 4.50 -13.48
CA LYS A 29 -21.75 3.45 -12.84
C LYS A 29 -22.33 3.88 -11.48
N LEU A 30 -21.69 4.84 -10.82
CA LEU A 30 -22.01 5.33 -9.47
C LEU A 30 -22.03 6.86 -9.54
N PRO A 31 -23.16 7.47 -9.96
CA PRO A 31 -23.27 8.93 -10.13
C PRO A 31 -23.08 9.70 -8.82
N GLU A 32 -23.37 9.07 -7.69
CA GLU A 32 -23.30 9.63 -6.33
C GLU A 32 -21.86 9.66 -5.77
N LEU A 33 -20.90 9.07 -6.50
CA LEU A 33 -19.49 9.03 -6.13
C LEU A 33 -18.83 10.41 -6.32
N GLN A 34 -18.70 11.15 -5.22
CA GLN A 34 -18.14 12.50 -5.21
C GLN A 34 -16.62 12.49 -5.44
N GLY A 35 -15.94 11.45 -4.95
CA GLY A 35 -14.48 11.33 -5.04
C GLY A 35 -14.00 9.92 -4.79
N VAL A 36 -12.79 9.62 -5.29
CA VAL A 36 -12.07 8.40 -4.97
C VAL A 36 -10.70 8.80 -4.46
N LYS A 37 -10.38 8.39 -3.23
CA LYS A 37 -9.02 8.48 -2.69
C LYS A 37 -8.39 7.11 -2.83
N THR A 38 -7.11 7.08 -3.19
CA THR A 38 -6.38 5.82 -3.39
C THR A 38 -5.05 5.88 -2.64
N GLU A 39 -4.61 4.75 -2.11
CA GLU A 39 -3.26 4.55 -1.59
C GLU A 39 -2.75 3.16 -1.98
N LEU A 40 -1.44 2.99 -2.03
CA LEU A 40 -0.82 1.67 -2.06
C LEU A 40 -0.50 1.20 -0.64
N CYS A 41 -0.44 -0.10 -0.44
CA CYS A 41 0.06 -0.71 0.79
C CYS A 41 1.05 -1.83 0.44
N TYR A 42 2.27 -1.75 0.97
CA TYR A 42 3.22 -2.84 1.00
C TYR A 42 2.99 -3.66 2.26
N ASN A 43 2.56 -4.90 2.06
CA ASN A 43 2.35 -5.91 3.09
C ASN A 43 3.63 -6.72 3.22
N VAL A 44 4.41 -6.43 4.27
CA VAL A 44 5.72 -7.01 4.50
C VAL A 44 5.60 -8.10 5.55
N ASN A 45 5.85 -9.34 5.16
CA ASN A 45 5.94 -10.43 6.12
C ASN A 45 7.31 -10.39 6.81
N TRP A 46 7.27 -10.24 8.14
CA TRP A 46 8.43 -10.10 9.01
C TRP A 46 8.58 -11.33 9.89
N THR A 47 9.71 -12.01 9.75
CA THR A 47 9.93 -13.35 10.32
C THR A 47 10.71 -13.35 11.64
N ALA A 48 11.35 -12.23 12.01
CA ALA A 48 12.10 -12.15 13.25
C ALA A 48 11.16 -12.16 14.47
N LYS A 49 11.69 -12.61 15.61
CA LYS A 49 10.91 -12.70 16.86
C LYS A 49 10.55 -11.33 17.42
N SER A 50 11.42 -10.34 17.25
CA SER A 50 11.22 -8.96 17.65
C SER A 50 10.71 -8.13 16.48
N LEU A 51 9.98 -7.05 16.80
CA LEU A 51 9.65 -6.01 15.83
C LEU A 51 10.92 -5.38 15.24
N PRO A 52 10.84 -4.80 14.02
CA PRO A 52 11.98 -4.12 13.43
C PRO A 52 12.44 -2.95 14.31
N SER A 53 13.74 -2.76 14.39
CA SER A 53 14.36 -1.58 15.01
C SER A 53 13.98 -0.30 14.24
N ALA A 54 14.16 0.85 14.88
CA ALA A 54 13.92 2.15 14.23
C ALA A 54 14.76 2.33 12.94
N GLU A 55 15.98 1.78 12.89
CA GLU A 55 16.82 1.81 11.71
C GLU A 55 16.25 0.93 10.58
N GLU A 56 15.76 -0.27 10.90
CA GLU A 56 15.13 -1.15 9.92
C GLU A 56 13.82 -0.57 9.38
N VAL A 57 13.00 0.03 10.25
CA VAL A 57 11.81 0.78 9.82
C VAL A 57 12.21 1.91 8.88
N LYS A 58 13.26 2.69 9.19
CA LYS A 58 13.73 3.76 8.31
C LYS A 58 14.18 3.25 6.94
N LYS A 59 14.88 2.10 6.89
CA LYS A 59 15.28 1.45 5.62
C LYS A 59 14.07 1.00 4.81
N LEU A 60 13.08 0.35 5.45
CA LEU A 60 11.84 -0.08 4.80
C LEU A 60 11.05 1.11 4.24
N THR A 61 10.87 2.16 5.05
CA THR A 61 10.20 3.40 4.61
C THR A 61 10.90 4.02 3.40
N TRP A 62 12.24 4.06 3.39
CA TRP A 62 13.00 4.58 2.27
C TRP A 62 12.88 3.71 1.00
N LEU A 63 12.92 2.39 1.15
CA LEU A 63 12.82 1.46 0.01
C LEU A 63 11.47 1.50 -0.69
N PHE A 64 10.38 1.75 0.04
CA PHE A 64 9.04 1.80 -0.53
C PHE A 64 8.62 3.19 -1.02
N GLY A 65 9.39 4.22 -0.67
CA GLY A 65 9.12 5.60 -1.04
C GLY A 65 9.70 6.00 -2.38
N CYS A 66 9.20 7.11 -2.91
CA CYS A 66 9.78 7.77 -4.05
C CYS A 66 11.07 8.50 -3.62
N PRO A 67 12.21 8.29 -4.28
CA PRO A 67 13.46 8.99 -3.95
C PRO A 67 13.36 10.52 -4.06
N LEU A 68 12.37 11.03 -4.79
CA LEU A 68 12.17 12.46 -5.06
C LEU A 68 11.11 13.11 -4.16
N LEU A 69 10.41 12.35 -3.33
CA LEU A 69 9.36 12.85 -2.45
C LEU A 69 9.65 12.44 -1.02
N LEU A 70 9.66 13.43 -0.12
CA LEU A 70 9.80 13.17 1.30
C LEU A 70 8.42 12.91 1.94
N GLY A 71 8.34 11.90 2.79
CA GLY A 71 7.14 11.63 3.60
C GLY A 71 5.96 11.04 2.81
N ASP A 72 6.23 10.39 1.68
CA ASP A 72 5.21 9.71 0.87
C ASP A 72 4.89 8.29 1.34
N VAL A 73 5.59 7.80 2.38
CA VAL A 73 5.37 6.49 3.02
C VAL A 73 5.02 6.67 4.49
N ALA A 74 4.00 5.96 4.97
CA ALA A 74 3.59 5.95 6.37
C ALA A 74 3.27 4.53 6.87
N GLN A 75 3.40 4.31 8.18
CA GLN A 75 2.95 3.06 8.83
C GLN A 75 1.47 3.07 9.19
N LYS A 76 0.81 4.22 9.04
CA LYS A 76 -0.64 4.38 9.20
C LYS A 76 -1.24 4.80 7.86
N SER A 77 -2.40 4.24 7.55
CA SER A 77 -3.16 4.58 6.35
C SER A 77 -3.57 6.05 6.37
N TRP A 78 -3.58 6.68 5.20
CA TRP A 78 -4.18 8.02 5.02
C TRP A 78 -5.66 7.94 4.64
N LEU A 79 -6.15 6.74 4.32
CA LEU A 79 -7.57 6.51 4.10
C LEU A 79 -8.28 6.31 5.44
N HIS A 80 -9.11 7.29 5.77
CA HIS A 80 -10.00 7.27 6.92
C HIS A 80 -11.43 7.28 6.39
N PRO A 81 -12.01 6.10 6.07
CA PRO A 81 -13.40 6.01 5.66
C PRO A 81 -14.32 6.31 6.86
N ASP A 82 -15.36 7.10 6.63
CA ASP A 82 -16.46 7.25 7.58
C ASP A 82 -17.37 6.00 7.57
N SER A 83 -18.36 5.92 8.47
CA SER A 83 -19.25 4.75 8.58
C SER A 83 -20.04 4.42 7.31
N ASN A 84 -20.23 5.40 6.45
CA ASN A 84 -20.93 5.25 5.17
C ASN A 84 -19.96 5.02 4.00
N ASP A 85 -18.65 5.17 4.20
CA ASP A 85 -17.68 5.04 3.11
C ASP A 85 -17.32 3.57 2.85
N LEU A 86 -17.15 3.22 1.59
CA LEU A 86 -16.69 1.90 1.17
C LEU A 86 -15.18 1.93 0.96
N LEU A 87 -14.45 1.10 1.72
CA LEU A 87 -13.03 0.84 1.50
C LEU A 87 -12.84 -0.48 0.75
N LEU A 88 -12.30 -0.39 -0.46
CA LEU A 88 -11.94 -1.53 -1.30
C LEU A 88 -10.43 -1.74 -1.26
N GLU A 89 -10.00 -2.97 -1.03
CA GLU A 89 -8.59 -3.37 -1.13
C GLU A 89 -8.43 -4.47 -2.19
N VAL A 90 -7.57 -4.22 -3.18
CA VAL A 90 -7.32 -5.11 -4.31
C VAL A 90 -5.86 -5.50 -4.30
N GLY A 91 -5.59 -6.80 -4.23
CA GLY A 91 -4.24 -7.35 -4.27
C GLY A 91 -4.18 -8.75 -4.86
N PRO A 92 -2.98 -9.35 -4.91
CA PRO A 92 -2.79 -10.71 -5.39
C PRO A 92 -3.50 -11.72 -4.47
N ARG A 93 -3.78 -12.91 -5.01
CA ARG A 93 -4.30 -14.03 -4.21
C ARG A 93 -3.29 -14.39 -3.13
N LEU A 94 -3.73 -14.48 -1.88
CA LEU A 94 -2.86 -14.69 -0.70
C LEU A 94 -1.97 -15.94 -0.80
N ASN A 95 -2.46 -16.98 -1.47
CA ASN A 95 -1.82 -18.29 -1.55
C ASN A 95 -0.61 -18.36 -2.51
N PHE A 96 -0.28 -17.29 -3.23
CA PHE A 96 0.82 -17.29 -4.20
C PHE A 96 1.64 -16.02 -4.08
N SER A 97 2.96 -16.18 -3.99
CA SER A 97 3.88 -15.05 -4.06
C SER A 97 3.93 -14.51 -5.48
N THR A 98 3.81 -13.19 -5.63
CA THR A 98 4.00 -12.55 -6.94
C THR A 98 5.49 -12.56 -7.33
N PRO A 99 5.81 -12.54 -8.64
CA PRO A 99 7.19 -12.31 -9.07
C PRO A 99 7.77 -10.98 -8.52
N ALA A 100 6.93 -9.96 -8.37
CA ALA A 100 7.30 -8.69 -7.74
C ALA A 100 7.80 -8.89 -6.31
N SER A 101 7.15 -9.75 -5.51
CA SER A 101 7.62 -10.10 -4.17
C SER A 101 9.05 -10.64 -4.18
N THR A 102 9.42 -11.47 -5.16
CA THR A 102 10.78 -12.04 -5.23
C THR A 102 11.82 -10.95 -5.41
N ASN A 103 11.55 -9.99 -6.29
CA ASN A 103 12.46 -8.87 -6.57
C ASN A 103 12.59 -7.95 -5.36
N VAL A 104 11.47 -7.57 -4.73
CA VAL A 104 11.47 -6.68 -3.56
C VAL A 104 12.20 -7.32 -2.38
N VAL A 105 11.94 -8.61 -2.11
CA VAL A 105 12.64 -9.35 -1.04
C VAL A 105 14.16 -9.39 -1.29
N SER A 106 14.59 -9.55 -2.55
CA SER A 106 16.02 -9.53 -2.90
C SER A 106 16.67 -8.18 -2.53
N VAL A 107 16.01 -7.06 -2.87
CA VAL A 107 16.46 -5.71 -2.52
C VAL A 107 16.50 -5.51 -1.00
N CYS A 108 15.44 -5.90 -0.28
CA CYS A 108 15.41 -5.80 1.19
C CYS A 108 16.57 -6.56 1.83
N ARG A 109 16.84 -7.80 1.38
CA ARG A 109 17.94 -8.62 1.90
C ARG A 109 19.31 -8.00 1.60
N ALA A 110 19.50 -7.45 0.40
CA ALA A 110 20.72 -6.73 0.04
C ALA A 110 20.95 -5.48 0.92
N ALA A 111 19.88 -4.81 1.33
CA ALA A 111 19.91 -3.69 2.27
C ALA A 111 20.07 -4.09 3.75
N GLY A 112 20.24 -5.38 4.05
CA GLY A 112 20.41 -5.91 5.41
C GLY A 112 19.12 -6.30 6.14
N LEU A 113 17.95 -6.15 5.51
CA LEU A 113 16.64 -6.49 6.10
C LEU A 113 16.34 -7.99 5.94
N ARG A 114 17.14 -8.84 6.58
CA ARG A 114 17.11 -10.30 6.38
C ARG A 114 15.81 -10.97 6.85
N ALA A 115 15.08 -10.33 7.75
CA ALA A 115 13.82 -10.86 8.29
C ALA A 115 12.62 -10.70 7.34
N VAL A 116 12.79 -10.00 6.21
CA VAL A 116 11.77 -9.89 5.16
C VAL A 116 11.83 -11.14 4.28
N ASP A 117 10.75 -11.92 4.26
CA ASP A 117 10.62 -13.13 3.43
C ASP A 117 9.57 -13.01 2.32
N ARG A 118 8.61 -12.09 2.46
CA ARG A 118 7.58 -11.81 1.46
C ARG A 118 7.12 -10.35 1.50
N VAL A 119 6.90 -9.75 0.34
CA VAL A 119 6.31 -8.41 0.21
C VAL A 119 5.28 -8.41 -0.90
N GLU A 120 4.03 -8.09 -0.58
CA GLU A 120 2.96 -7.95 -1.57
C GLU A 120 2.38 -6.55 -1.55
N THR A 121 2.04 -6.04 -2.73
CA THR A 121 1.41 -4.73 -2.87
C THR A 121 -0.08 -4.87 -3.06
N THR A 122 -0.86 -4.18 -2.24
CA THR A 122 -2.30 -3.99 -2.43
C THR A 122 -2.58 -2.54 -2.80
N ARG A 123 -3.61 -2.32 -3.62
CA ARG A 123 -4.17 -1.00 -3.90
C ARG A 123 -5.45 -0.84 -3.10
N ARG A 124 -5.53 0.25 -2.34
CA ARG A 124 -6.67 0.57 -1.49
C ARG A 124 -7.36 1.79 -2.05
N GLU A 125 -8.67 1.74 -2.16
CA GLU A 125 -9.49 2.82 -2.71
C GLU A 125 -10.68 3.05 -1.77
N THR A 126 -10.95 4.31 -1.44
CA THR A 126 -12.18 4.68 -0.73
C THR A 126 -12.96 5.69 -1.56
N GLY A 127 -14.28 5.45 -1.65
CA GLY A 127 -15.22 6.31 -2.34
C GLY A 127 -16.05 7.10 -1.33
N THR A 128 -16.10 8.42 -1.48
CA THR A 128 -16.98 9.29 -0.69
C THR A 128 -18.28 9.51 -1.45
N GLY A 129 -19.41 9.14 -0.86
CA GLY A 129 -20.75 9.31 -1.43
C GLY A 129 -21.82 9.12 -0.35
N SER A 130 -22.97 9.79 -0.47
CA SER A 130 -24.13 9.48 0.38
C SER A 130 -24.76 8.21 -0.16
N TRP A 131 -24.50 7.07 0.46
CA TRP A 131 -25.10 5.78 0.08
C TRP A 131 -26.49 5.56 0.71
N LEU A 132 -27.13 6.66 1.14
CA LEU A 132 -28.45 6.76 1.76
C LEU A 132 -29.22 7.89 1.10
#